data_AF-A0A0X1KJ13-F1
#
_entry.id   AF-A0A0X1KJ13-F1
#
_cell.length_a   1.000
_cell.length_b   1.000
_cell.length_c   1.000
_cell.angle_alpha   90.00
_cell.angle_beta   90.00
_cell.angle_gamma   90.00
#
_symmetry.space_group_name_H-M   'P 1'
#
loop_
_entity.id
_entity.type
_entity.pdbx_description
1 polymer ?
#
loop_
_entity_poly.entity_id
_entity_poly.type
_entity_poly.pdbx_seq_one_letter_code
_entity_poly.pdbx_strand_id
1 'polypeptide(L)'
;MIEGIYQFLDNLFGGYIAQHPLLAITIAGFIIGGSYTLIYYFFTDIEKTRKMQKMAKELQMELKEAQEKGDEKKLRKVQQKQMELMKMQSEIMQQQMVPMLLTMPIFWIFFGWLRRWYVEVAIVKAPFNFFLFDWFHSMYHSALGPDELGYLGWYILSSYIIGMVLRKFLDMG
;
A
#
# COMPACT_ATOMS: atom_id res chain seq x y z
N MET A 1 -0.11 -13.87 -24.82
CA MET A 1 -0.54 -12.48 -24.51
C MET A 1 0.41 -11.80 -23.53
N ILE A 2 0.72 -12.38 -22.36
CA ILE A 2 1.63 -11.77 -21.38
C ILE A 2 3.06 -11.59 -21.92
N GLU A 3 3.59 -12.56 -22.70
CA GLU A 3 4.91 -12.43 -23.34
C GLU A 3 5.01 -11.24 -24.29
N GLY A 4 3.94 -10.88 -25.00
CA GLY A 4 3.93 -9.69 -25.86
C GLY A 4 4.01 -8.40 -25.05
N ILE A 5 3.33 -8.33 -23.89
CA ILE A 5 3.43 -7.21 -22.95
C ILE A 5 4.86 -7.14 -22.40
N TYR A 6 5.44 -8.27 -22.03
CA TYR A 6 6.80 -8.35 -21.52
C TYR A 6 7.84 -7.89 -22.55
N GLN A 7 7.72 -8.34 -23.80
CA GLN A 7 8.58 -7.88 -24.90
C GLN A 7 8.42 -6.38 -25.17
N PHE A 8 7.19 -5.86 -25.13
CA PHE A 8 6.94 -4.43 -25.25
C PHE A 8 7.63 -3.64 -24.13
N LEU A 9 7.51 -4.09 -22.88
CA LEU A 9 8.18 -3.48 -21.74
C LEU A 9 9.71 -3.61 -21.83
N ASP A 10 10.23 -4.74 -22.32
CA ASP A 10 11.66 -4.95 -22.55
C ASP A 10 12.20 -3.98 -23.62
N ASN A 11 11.45 -3.74 -24.70
CA ASN A 11 11.84 -2.80 -25.76
C ASN A 11 11.83 -1.34 -25.28
N LEU A 12 10.88 -0.97 -24.43
CA LEU A 12 10.78 0.38 -23.89
C LEU A 12 11.79 0.66 -22.78
N PHE A 13 11.99 -0.30 -21.87
CA PHE A 13 12.68 -0.06 -20.61
C PHE A 13 13.91 -0.95 -20.39
N GLY A 14 14.10 -2.02 -21.15
CA GLY A 14 15.14 -3.02 -20.92
C GLY A 14 16.56 -2.45 -20.91
N GLY A 15 16.86 -1.51 -21.82
CA GLY A 15 18.17 -0.83 -21.84
C GLY A 15 18.45 -0.03 -20.57
N TYR A 16 17.44 0.66 -20.04
CA TYR A 16 17.56 1.45 -18.81
C TYR A 16 17.60 0.57 -17.55
N ILE A 17 16.79 -0.49 -17.53
CA ILE A 17 16.69 -1.48 -16.45
C ILE A 17 18.00 -2.23 -16.26
N ALA A 18 18.64 -2.64 -17.35
CA ALA A 18 19.92 -3.35 -17.27
C ALA A 18 21.05 -2.47 -16.68
N GLN A 19 21.03 -1.16 -16.94
CA GLN A 19 22.12 -0.25 -16.56
C GLN A 19 21.93 0.39 -15.18
N HIS A 20 20.69 0.70 -14.78
CA HIS A 20 20.39 1.42 -13.55
C HIS A 20 19.24 0.78 -12.74
N PRO A 21 19.47 -0.40 -12.11
CA PRO A 21 18.45 -1.13 -11.36
C PRO A 21 17.74 -0.31 -10.29
N LEU A 22 18.52 0.44 -9.49
CA LEU A 22 18.01 1.28 -8.41
C LEU A 22 17.05 2.37 -8.92
N LEU A 23 17.47 3.13 -9.93
CA LEU A 23 16.65 4.23 -10.48
C LEU A 23 15.43 3.69 -11.22
N ALA A 24 15.58 2.59 -11.96
CA ALA A 24 14.47 1.95 -12.65
C ALA A 24 13.35 1.53 -11.69
N ILE A 25 13.69 0.86 -10.59
CA ILE A 25 12.69 0.43 -9.61
C ILE A 25 12.10 1.62 -8.85
N THR A 26 12.91 2.65 -8.55
CA THR A 26 12.43 3.87 -7.88
C THR A 26 11.40 4.61 -8.73
N ILE A 27 11.69 4.81 -10.02
CA ILE A 27 10.77 5.47 -10.96
C ILE A 27 9.51 4.62 -11.14
N ALA A 28 9.64 3.30 -11.23
CA ALA A 28 8.46 2.44 -11.31
C ALA A 28 7.62 2.49 -10.03
N GLY A 29 8.26 2.53 -8.85
CA GLY A 29 7.60 2.75 -7.57
C GLY A 29 6.84 4.08 -7.52
N PHE A 30 7.42 5.14 -8.06
CA PHE A 30 6.76 6.45 -8.20
C PHE A 30 5.53 6.37 -9.09
N ILE A 31 5.67 5.84 -10.30
CA ILE A 31 4.58 5.80 -11.29
C ILE A 31 3.44 4.92 -10.78
N ILE A 32 3.75 3.71 -10.30
CA ILE A 32 2.72 2.75 -9.90
C ILE A 32 2.11 3.15 -8.55
N GLY A 33 2.94 3.50 -7.56
CA GLY A 33 2.46 3.95 -6.26
C GLY A 33 1.64 5.24 -6.36
N GLY A 34 2.08 6.16 -7.22
CA GLY A 34 1.35 7.39 -7.52
C GLY A 34 0.03 7.14 -8.23
N SER A 35 0.05 6.35 -9.31
CA SER A 35 -1.17 5.98 -10.04
C SER A 35 -2.17 5.25 -9.16
N TYR A 36 -1.70 4.31 -8.33
CA TYR A 36 -2.53 3.60 -7.36
C TYR A 36 -3.17 4.57 -6.35
N THR A 37 -2.40 5.51 -5.81
CA THR A 37 -2.91 6.51 -4.86
C THR A 37 -3.97 7.40 -5.50
N LEU A 38 -3.78 7.80 -6.76
CA LEU A 38 -4.76 8.57 -7.52
C LEU A 38 -6.04 7.77 -7.80
N ILE A 39 -5.91 6.53 -8.29
CA ILE A 39 -7.04 5.63 -8.51
C ILE A 39 -7.81 5.46 -7.19
N TYR A 40 -7.12 5.19 -6.09
CA TYR A 40 -7.75 5.08 -4.78
C TYR A 40 -8.50 6.37 -4.40
N TYR A 41 -7.90 7.54 -4.61
CA TYR A 41 -8.53 8.83 -4.31
C TYR A 41 -9.82 9.04 -5.09
N PHE A 42 -9.86 8.70 -6.38
CA PHE A 42 -11.05 8.86 -7.20
C PHE A 42 -12.17 7.86 -6.84
N PHE A 43 -11.83 6.67 -6.36
CA PHE A 43 -12.80 5.63 -6.02
C PHE A 43 -13.29 5.66 -4.57
N THR A 44 -12.57 6.37 -3.68
CA THR A 44 -12.88 6.41 -2.25
C THR A 44 -13.52 7.73 -1.87
N ASP A 45 -14.62 7.69 -1.12
CA ASP A 45 -15.22 8.88 -0.55
C ASP A 45 -14.37 9.41 0.63
N ILE A 46 -13.55 10.42 0.34
CA ILE A 46 -12.62 11.02 1.30
C ILE A 46 -13.37 11.79 2.39
N GLU A 47 -14.49 12.45 2.07
CA GLU A 47 -15.30 13.16 3.06
C GLU A 47 -15.92 12.21 4.07
N LYS A 48 -16.47 11.10 3.59
CA LYS A 48 -17.00 10.02 4.44
C LYS A 48 -15.91 9.39 5.29
N THR A 49 -14.71 9.20 4.74
CA THR A 49 -13.56 8.69 5.50
C THR A 49 -13.17 9.66 6.63
N ARG A 50 -13.13 10.97 6.37
CA ARG A 50 -12.88 11.98 7.41
C ARG A 50 -13.98 12.01 8.46
N LYS A 51 -15.25 11.91 8.06
CA LYS A 51 -16.39 11.84 8.98
C LYS A 51 -16.30 10.61 9.89
N MET A 52 -15.97 9.45 9.32
CA MET A 52 -15.73 8.21 10.06
C MET A 52 -14.62 8.39 11.10
N GLN A 53 -13.49 8.99 10.72
CA GLN A 53 -12.38 9.23 11.65
C GLN A 53 -12.75 10.18 12.80
N LYS A 54 -13.52 11.25 12.52
CA LYS A 54 -14.03 12.16 13.56
C LYS A 54 -14.96 11.42 14.53
N MET A 55 -15.93 10.68 13.99
CA MET A 55 -16.87 9.88 14.79
C MET A 55 -16.14 8.83 15.62
N ALA A 56 -15.08 8.21 15.09
CA ALA A 56 -14.25 7.25 15.83
C ALA A 56 -13.56 7.89 17.05
N LYS A 57 -12.99 9.10 16.87
CA LYS A 57 -12.34 9.85 17.97
C LYS A 57 -13.35 10.27 19.03
N GLU A 58 -14.50 10.81 18.61
CA GLU A 58 -15.59 11.19 19.53
C GLU A 58 -16.09 9.98 20.33
N LEU A 59 -16.30 8.85 19.65
CA LEU A 59 -16.74 7.62 20.28
C LEU A 59 -15.72 7.08 21.29
N GLN A 60 -14.42 7.16 20.98
CA GLN A 60 -13.36 6.75 21.91
C GLN A 60 -13.39 7.58 23.20
N MET A 61 -13.64 8.89 23.09
CA MET A 61 -13.80 9.78 24.25
C MET A 61 -15.07 9.46 25.03
N GLU A 62 -16.22 9.31 24.35
CA GLU A 62 -17.50 8.99 24.98
C GLU A 62 -17.47 7.62 25.69
N LEU A 63 -16.79 6.63 25.12
CA LEU A 63 -16.57 5.32 25.76
C LEU A 63 -15.83 5.48 27.08
N LYS A 64 -14.72 6.23 27.07
CA LYS A 64 -13.90 6.45 28.25
C LYS A 64 -14.70 7.15 29.34
N GLU A 65 -15.42 8.20 29.00
CA GLU A 65 -16.27 8.91 29.96
C GLU A 65 -17.43 8.06 30.50
N ALA A 66 -18.06 7.24 29.66
CA ALA A 66 -19.18 6.40 30.06
C ALA A 66 -18.71 5.26 30.99
N GLN A 67 -17.52 4.72 30.75
CA GLN A 67 -16.88 3.74 31.63
C GLN A 67 -16.50 4.34 32.98
N GLU A 68 -15.91 5.54 32.99
CA GLU A 68 -15.54 6.25 34.22
C GLU A 68 -16.77 6.62 35.08
N LYS A 69 -17.90 6.97 34.44
CA LYS A 69 -19.13 7.39 35.12
C LYS A 69 -20.11 6.24 35.42
N GLY A 70 -19.87 5.02 34.93
CA GLY A 70 -20.76 3.87 35.12
C GLY A 70 -22.17 4.05 34.54
N ASP A 71 -22.34 4.89 33.52
CA ASP A 71 -23.66 5.25 32.97
C ASP A 71 -24.10 4.24 31.91
N GLU A 72 -24.91 3.26 32.31
CA GLU A 72 -25.44 2.21 31.42
C GLU A 72 -26.25 2.76 30.23
N LYS A 73 -26.94 3.90 30.40
CA LYS A 73 -27.71 4.50 29.30
C LYS A 73 -26.77 5.10 28.26
N LYS A 74 -25.68 5.74 28.69
CA LYS A 74 -24.64 6.22 27.77
C LYS A 74 -23.90 5.06 27.11
N LEU A 75 -23.59 3.98 27.83
CA LEU A 75 -22.98 2.79 27.24
C LEU A 75 -23.84 2.21 26.10
N ARG A 76 -25.16 2.12 26.28
CA ARG A 76 -26.08 1.69 25.19
C ARG A 76 -26.09 2.63 23.99
N LYS A 77 -26.06 3.96 24.21
CA LYS A 77 -25.96 4.94 23.09
C LYS A 77 -24.63 4.81 22.35
N VAL A 78 -23.54 4.60 23.07
CA VAL A 78 -22.21 4.41 22.50
C VAL A 78 -22.13 3.12 21.69
N GLN A 79 -22.76 2.02 22.15
CA GLN A 79 -22.89 0.80 21.35
C GLN A 79 -23.64 1.02 20.04
N GLN A 80 -24.70 1.84 20.03
CA GLN A 80 -25.42 2.17 18.79
C GLN A 80 -24.52 2.93 17.80
N LYS A 81 -23.77 3.92 18.29
CA LYS A 81 -22.80 4.66 17.47
C LYS A 81 -21.66 3.78 16.96
N GLN A 82 -21.20 2.78 17.73
CA GLN A 82 -20.24 1.78 17.24
C GLN A 82 -20.79 1.01 16.05
N MET A 83 -22.05 0.58 16.09
CA MET A 83 -22.67 -0.11 14.95
C MET A 83 -22.77 0.79 13.71
N GLU A 84 -23.08 2.07 13.89
CA GLU A 84 -23.07 3.04 12.79
C GLU A 84 -21.67 3.22 12.19
N LEU A 85 -20.64 3.32 13.04
CA LEU A 85 -19.25 3.40 12.61
C LEU A 85 -18.82 2.14 11.85
N MET A 86 -19.20 0.95 12.31
CA MET A 86 -18.92 -0.30 11.61
C MET A 86 -19.58 -0.35 10.22
N LYS A 87 -20.82 0.13 10.10
CA LYS A 87 -21.50 0.25 8.79
C LYS A 87 -20.75 1.19 7.86
N MET A 88 -20.36 2.37 8.35
CA MET A 88 -19.59 3.33 7.57
C MET A 88 -18.23 2.76 7.14
N GLN A 89 -17.55 2.05 8.03
CA GLN A 89 -16.30 1.35 7.74
C GLN A 89 -16.48 0.28 6.67
N SER A 90 -17.56 -0.51 6.75
CA SER A 90 -17.89 -1.54 5.74
C SER A 90 -18.14 -0.93 4.36
N GLU A 91 -18.87 0.19 4.30
CA GLU A 91 -19.14 0.88 3.03
C GLU A 91 -17.85 1.46 2.42
N ILE A 92 -16.98 2.05 3.26
CA ILE A 92 -15.66 2.51 2.81
C ILE A 92 -14.80 1.33 2.32
N MET A 93 -14.81 0.20 3.03
CA MET A 93 -14.09 -1.00 2.61
C MET A 93 -14.56 -1.48 1.23
N GLN A 94 -15.88 -1.51 0.98
CA GLN A 94 -16.43 -1.86 -0.33
C GLN A 94 -15.97 -0.91 -1.43
N GLN A 95 -15.91 0.40 -1.16
CA GLN A 95 -15.36 1.38 -2.10
C GLN A 95 -13.88 1.10 -2.42
N GLN A 96 -13.09 0.64 -1.44
CA GLN A 96 -11.67 0.31 -1.62
C GLN A 96 -11.43 -1.04 -2.30
N MET A 97 -12.39 -1.96 -2.28
CA MET A 97 -12.26 -3.26 -2.94
C MET A 97 -12.18 -3.12 -4.46
N VAL A 98 -12.94 -2.19 -5.05
CA VAL A 98 -12.94 -1.96 -6.50
C VAL A 98 -11.55 -1.58 -7.03
N PRO A 99 -10.88 -0.52 -6.52
CA PRO A 99 -9.55 -0.17 -6.98
C PRO A 99 -8.51 -1.26 -6.66
N MET A 100 -8.67 -2.00 -5.55
CA MET A 100 -7.80 -3.14 -5.26
C MET A 100 -7.91 -4.24 -6.32
N LEU A 101 -9.12 -4.67 -6.67
CA LEU A 101 -9.34 -5.71 -7.67
C LEU A 101 -8.93 -5.28 -9.08
N LEU A 102 -9.13 -4.00 -9.43
CA LEU A 102 -8.71 -3.45 -10.71
C LEU A 102 -7.17 -3.43 -10.84
N THR A 103 -6.47 -3.08 -9.77
CA THR A 103 -5.01 -2.92 -9.79
C THR A 103 -4.27 -4.25 -9.65
N MET A 104 -4.85 -5.23 -8.96
CA MET A 104 -4.24 -6.55 -8.75
C MET A 104 -3.65 -7.19 -10.03
N PRO A 105 -4.39 -7.37 -11.14
CA PRO A 105 -3.81 -7.96 -12.36
C PRO A 105 -2.64 -7.17 -12.94
N ILE A 106 -2.70 -5.84 -12.85
CA ILE A 106 -1.63 -4.94 -13.32
C ILE A 106 -0.38 -5.17 -12.47
N PHE A 107 -0.55 -5.25 -11.15
CA PHE A 107 0.53 -5.59 -10.21
C PHE A 107 1.15 -6.95 -10.54
N TRP A 108 0.35 -8.00 -10.74
CA TRP A 108 0.86 -9.33 -11.07
C TRP A 108 1.70 -9.36 -12.35
N ILE A 109 1.23 -8.71 -13.42
CA ILE A 109 1.96 -8.61 -14.69
C ILE A 109 3.27 -7.82 -14.49
N PHE A 110 3.20 -6.68 -13.81
CA PHE A 110 4.37 -5.83 -13.58
C PHE A 110 5.45 -6.51 -12.73
N PHE A 111 5.07 -7.13 -11.62
CA PHE A 111 6.01 -7.84 -10.75
C PHE A 111 6.54 -9.13 -11.38
N GLY A 112 5.71 -9.83 -12.15
CA GLY A 112 6.15 -10.98 -12.96
C GLY A 112 7.21 -10.58 -13.99
N TRP A 113 7.05 -9.41 -14.61
CA TRP A 113 8.04 -8.85 -15.51
C TRP A 113 9.34 -8.45 -14.80
N LEU A 114 9.27 -7.70 -13.69
CA LEU A 114 10.45 -7.28 -12.92
C LEU A 114 11.25 -8.46 -12.38
N ARG A 115 10.57 -9.55 -11.98
CA ARG A 115 11.24 -10.76 -11.48
C ARG A 115 12.23 -11.32 -12.49
N ARG A 116 11.94 -11.25 -13.80
CA ARG A 116 12.85 -11.74 -14.85
C ARG A 116 14.19 -11.00 -14.89
N TRP A 117 14.20 -9.76 -14.42
CA TRP A 117 15.37 -8.88 -14.45
C TRP A 117 16.13 -8.85 -13.12
N TYR A 118 15.42 -8.91 -11.98
CA TYR A 118 15.99 -8.52 -10.69
C TYR A 118 15.82 -9.54 -9.56
N VAL A 119 15.39 -10.77 -9.83
CA VAL A 119 15.13 -11.77 -8.78
C VAL A 119 16.34 -12.01 -7.87
N GLU A 120 17.56 -12.04 -8.41
CA GLU A 120 18.81 -12.18 -7.62
C GLU A 120 19.67 -10.92 -7.62
N VAL A 121 19.08 -9.75 -7.88
CA VAL A 121 19.83 -8.49 -7.91
C VAL A 121 19.61 -7.74 -6.61
N ALA A 122 20.68 -7.59 -5.83
CA ALA A 122 20.70 -6.72 -4.66
C ALA A 122 20.56 -5.26 -5.10
N ILE A 123 19.44 -4.62 -4.77
CA ILE A 123 19.16 -3.23 -5.17
C ILE A 123 19.80 -2.26 -4.19
N VAL A 124 19.71 -2.57 -2.90
CA VAL A 124 20.36 -1.80 -1.83
C VAL A 124 21.01 -2.77 -0.87
N LYS A 125 22.22 -2.44 -0.39
CA LYS A 125 22.90 -3.18 0.67
C LYS A 125 22.87 -2.37 1.95
N ALA A 126 22.32 -2.95 3.01
CA ALA A 126 22.26 -2.34 4.33
C ALA A 126 23.51 -2.71 5.15
N PRO A 127 23.93 -1.86 6.10
CA PRO A 127 25.05 -2.18 7.00
C PRO A 127 24.64 -3.11 8.17
N PHE A 128 23.43 -3.66 8.15
CA PHE A 128 22.87 -4.53 9.17
C PHE A 128 21.95 -5.58 8.54
N ASN A 129 21.83 -6.74 9.19
CA ASN A 129 20.85 -7.75 8.82
C ASN A 129 19.46 -7.32 9.28
N PHE A 130 18.45 -7.46 8.42
CA PHE A 130 17.08 -7.15 8.76
C PHE A 130 16.15 -8.31 8.41
N PHE A 131 15.43 -8.83 9.42
CA PHE A 131 14.56 -9.99 9.25
C PHE A 131 13.51 -9.81 8.14
N LEU A 132 13.09 -8.57 7.89
CA LEU A 132 12.10 -8.28 6.87
C LEU A 132 12.65 -8.48 5.45
N PHE A 133 13.95 -8.24 5.23
CA PHE A 133 14.58 -8.47 3.92
C PHE A 133 14.57 -9.97 3.60
N ASP A 134 14.96 -10.79 4.57
CA ASP A 134 14.90 -12.25 4.47
C ASP A 134 13.46 -12.77 4.25
N TRP A 135 12.49 -12.20 4.97
CA TRP A 135 11.07 -12.50 4.75
C TRP A 135 10.61 -12.17 3.33
N PHE A 136 11.02 -11.02 2.79
CA PHE A 136 10.73 -10.66 1.40
C PHE A 136 11.35 -11.66 0.42
N HIS A 137 12.62 -12.03 0.60
CA HIS A 137 13.33 -12.95 -0.29
C HIS A 137 12.70 -14.35 -0.29
N SER A 138 12.24 -14.80 0.88
CA SER A 138 11.53 -16.07 1.05
C SER A 138 10.23 -16.13 0.22
N MET A 139 9.49 -15.03 0.10
CA MET A 139 8.23 -14.99 -0.66
C MET A 139 8.40 -15.25 -2.16
N TYR A 140 9.57 -14.99 -2.73
CA TYR A 140 9.83 -15.21 -4.16
C TYR A 140 11.02 -16.14 -4.45
N HIS A 141 11.49 -16.84 -3.41
CA HIS A 141 12.58 -17.82 -3.43
C HIS A 141 13.89 -17.26 -3.98
N SER A 142 14.33 -16.11 -3.48
CA SER A 142 15.63 -15.54 -3.84
C SER A 142 16.75 -15.98 -2.90
N ALA A 143 17.96 -16.04 -3.44
CA ALA A 143 19.20 -16.36 -2.76
C ALA A 143 19.90 -15.12 -2.13
N LEU A 144 19.25 -13.95 -2.16
CA LEU A 144 19.80 -12.71 -1.59
C LEU A 144 19.97 -12.79 -0.06
N GLY A 145 21.04 -12.15 0.44
CA GLY A 145 21.36 -12.11 1.87
C GLY A 145 20.38 -11.26 2.70
N PRO A 146 20.31 -11.46 4.02
CA PRO A 146 19.45 -10.69 4.92
C PRO A 146 19.88 -9.22 5.10
N ASP A 147 21.05 -8.83 4.60
CA ASP A 147 21.57 -7.46 4.50
C ASP A 147 21.33 -6.83 3.12
N GLU A 148 20.78 -7.59 2.17
CA GLU A 148 20.50 -7.14 0.81
C GLU A 148 19.00 -6.89 0.67
N LEU A 149 18.63 -5.82 -0.02
CA LEU A 149 17.24 -5.52 -0.31
C LEU A 149 16.99 -5.72 -1.79
N GLY A 150 16.19 -6.73 -2.12
CA GLY A 150 15.76 -7.00 -3.48
C GLY A 150 14.77 -5.97 -4.03
N TYR A 151 14.39 -6.18 -5.30
CA TYR A 151 13.53 -5.27 -6.05
C TYR A 151 12.15 -5.03 -5.43
N LEU A 152 11.55 -6.06 -4.83
CA LEU A 152 10.22 -5.97 -4.25
C LEU A 152 10.22 -5.08 -3.01
N GLY A 153 11.20 -5.27 -2.12
CA GLY A 153 11.32 -4.45 -0.91
C GLY A 153 11.65 -2.98 -1.23
N TRP A 154 12.54 -2.74 -2.20
CA TRP A 154 12.84 -1.37 -2.63
C TRP A 154 11.65 -0.67 -3.30
N TYR A 155 10.88 -1.40 -4.10
CA TYR A 155 9.62 -0.90 -4.66
C TYR A 155 8.62 -0.52 -3.56
N ILE A 156 8.42 -1.36 -2.54
CA ILE A 156 7.46 -1.09 -1.46
C ILE A 156 7.88 0.17 -0.69
N LEU A 157 9.17 0.32 -0.37
CA LEU A 157 9.66 1.51 0.31
C LEU A 157 9.46 2.78 -0.51
N SER A 158 9.90 2.78 -1.78
CA SER A 158 9.77 3.95 -2.65
C SER A 158 8.29 4.33 -2.91
N SER A 159 7.44 3.35 -3.21
CA SER A 159 6.00 3.58 -3.41
C SER A 159 5.29 4.04 -2.15
N TYR A 160 5.67 3.55 -0.96
CA TYR A 160 5.10 4.00 0.31
C TYR A 160 5.41 5.46 0.61
N ILE A 161 6.66 5.88 0.39
CA ILE A 161 7.09 7.28 0.57
C ILE A 161 6.30 8.19 -0.38
N ILE A 162 6.20 7.82 -1.66
CA ILE A 162 5.42 8.58 -2.64
C ILE A 162 3.95 8.64 -2.26
N GLY A 163 3.37 7.52 -1.84
CA GLY A 163 2.00 7.48 -1.36
C GLY A 163 1.77 8.38 -0.14
N MET A 164 2.73 8.46 0.79
CA MET A 164 2.66 9.35 1.94
C MET A 164 2.65 10.82 1.51
N VAL A 165 3.53 11.19 0.57
CA VAL A 165 3.58 12.54 0.01
C VAL A 165 2.28 12.89 -0.70
N LEU A 166 1.78 12.03 -1.59
CA LEU A 166 0.55 12.28 -2.34
C LEU A 166 -0.69 12.34 -1.46
N ARG A 167 -0.82 11.45 -0.46
CA ARG A 167 -1.94 11.49 0.48
C ARG A 167 -2.00 12.81 1.24
N LYS A 168 -0.84 13.38 1.58
CA LYS A 168 -0.76 14.71 2.22
C LYS A 168 -1.19 15.83 1.26
N PHE A 169 -0.80 15.77 -0.01
CA PHE A 169 -1.23 16.76 -1.01
C PHE A 169 -2.72 16.69 -1.36
N LEU A 170 -3.32 15.49 -1.27
CA LEU A 170 -4.73 15.25 -1.53
C LEU A 170 -5.61 15.38 -0.28
N ASP A 171 -5.03 15.84 0.84
CA ASP A 171 -5.68 15.95 2.16
C ASP A 171 -6.44 14.67 2.59
N MET A 172 -5.91 13.49 2.23
CA MET A 172 -6.53 12.20 2.54
C MET A 172 -6.27 11.74 3.98
N GLY A 173 -5.35 12.40 4.69
CA GLY A 173 -4.89 12.08 6.04
C GLY A 173 -5.30 13.09 7.09
#